data_AF-A0A8S1PJ41-F1
#
_entry.id   AF-A0A8S1PJ41-F1
#
_cell.length_a   1.000
_cell.length_b   1.000
_cell.length_c   1.000
_cell.angle_alpha   90.00
_cell.angle_beta   90.00
_cell.angle_gamma   90.00
#
_symmetry.space_group_name_H-M   'P 1'
#
loop_
_entity.id
_entity.type
_entity.pdbx_description
1 polymer ?
#
loop_
_entity_poly.entity_id
_entity_poly.type
_entity_poly.pdbx_seq_one_letter_code
_entity_poly.pdbx_strand_id
1 'polypeptide(L)'
;MNSSKLIKTQSEQQTNGEDESTRHLNDIIGLKPTQIQQLPSYSINFRSLRQRYGLIQDQYPLPLKFEQLLQTMKTIEQTYWKKKKPIIYEIKTNAFKILQIGQLLKLDQELYQIKIVEKSVQIIPNDIPIENLPSFQPFAQQLPSIFENRITSIRNKLDKLVQQVHEKYLDVINQSDFKEQSTKFKVYYPTFDLNLVPDIIPQQLPFQIYSEEQRIQLQQIIENTIQYFNKRTVSFMFYPNLINYLLTKIEMNKDQMEKYIQFLMKVQPDFLQITNQKKEQLKAKWIIQINKLSTVENQIQQLKTYFY
;
A
#
# COMPACT_ATOMS: atom_id res chain seq x y z
N MET A 1 -42.30 26.89 -33.57
CA MET A 1 -40.98 27.39 -33.09
C MET A 1 -40.79 26.84 -31.68
N ASN A 2 -39.85 25.99 -31.25
CA ASN A 2 -38.68 25.23 -31.73
C ASN A 2 -38.83 23.84 -31.04
N SER A 3 -38.86 22.66 -31.65
CA SER A 3 -37.94 21.94 -32.55
C SER A 3 -36.53 21.72 -32.00
N SER A 4 -36.38 20.67 -31.17
CA SER A 4 -35.11 19.96 -31.00
C SER A 4 -35.36 18.47 -31.26
N LYS A 5 -34.76 18.00 -32.36
CA LYS A 5 -34.97 16.71 -33.01
C LYS A 5 -34.50 15.55 -32.14
N LEU A 6 -35.39 14.60 -31.87
CA LEU A 6 -35.03 13.21 -31.65
C LEU A 6 -34.64 12.60 -33.00
N ILE A 7 -33.41 12.13 -33.13
CA ILE A 7 -33.03 11.22 -34.22
C ILE A 7 -32.98 9.80 -33.62
N LYS A 8 -33.99 9.01 -33.99
CA LYS A 8 -33.96 7.55 -34.02
C LYS A 8 -33.74 7.11 -35.47
N THR A 9 -32.86 6.13 -35.67
CA THR A 9 -32.78 5.20 -36.83
C THR A 9 -31.75 4.13 -36.39
N GLN A 10 -32.10 2.85 -36.15
CA GLN A 10 -32.38 1.76 -37.12
C GLN A 10 -31.42 1.83 -38.32
N SER A 11 -30.68 0.82 -38.77
CA SER A 11 -30.42 -0.58 -38.43
C SER A 11 -29.37 -1.07 -39.45
N GLU A 12 -28.60 -2.10 -39.10
CA GLU A 12 -27.94 -3.08 -39.99
C GLU A 12 -27.13 -2.60 -41.22
N GLN A 13 -25.81 -2.68 -41.11
CA GLN A 13 -24.94 -3.09 -42.23
C GLN A 13 -24.05 -4.25 -41.78
N GLN A 14 -24.28 -5.42 -42.37
CA GLN A 14 -23.33 -6.51 -42.44
C GLN A 14 -22.07 -6.05 -43.17
N THR A 15 -20.89 -6.17 -42.54
CA THR A 15 -19.61 -6.24 -43.25
C THR A 15 -18.81 -7.39 -42.67
N ASN A 16 -18.44 -8.31 -43.56
CA ASN A 16 -17.60 -9.47 -43.30
C ASN A 16 -16.23 -9.03 -42.80
N GLY A 17 -15.63 -9.86 -41.95
CA GLY A 17 -14.37 -9.60 -41.29
C GLY A 17 -13.19 -9.36 -42.24
N GLU A 18 -12.35 -8.42 -41.84
CA GLU A 18 -10.90 -8.55 -41.89
C GLU A 18 -10.32 -7.65 -40.79
N ASP A 19 -9.58 -8.28 -39.89
CA ASP A 19 -9.03 -7.69 -38.67
C ASP A 19 -7.78 -6.88 -39.00
N GLU A 20 -7.90 -5.55 -39.04
CA GLU A 20 -6.80 -4.59 -39.27
C GLU A 20 -5.69 -4.64 -38.20
N SER A 21 -5.78 -5.50 -37.18
CA SER A 21 -4.74 -5.70 -36.17
C SER A 21 -3.61 -6.66 -36.59
N THR A 22 -3.67 -7.26 -37.78
CA THR A 22 -2.65 -8.22 -38.28
C THR A 22 -1.68 -7.64 -39.32
N ARG A 23 -1.89 -6.42 -39.83
CA ARG A 23 -1.03 -5.83 -40.87
C ARG A 23 0.35 -5.35 -40.39
N HIS A 24 0.59 -5.27 -39.08
CA HIS A 24 1.89 -4.82 -38.53
C HIS A 24 2.82 -5.95 -38.06
N LEU A 25 2.46 -7.21 -38.28
CA LEU A 25 3.29 -8.36 -37.86
C LEU A 25 4.09 -9.02 -38.98
N ASN A 26 3.88 -8.63 -40.25
CA ASN A 26 4.61 -9.19 -41.39
C ASN A 26 5.87 -8.41 -41.81
N ASP A 27 6.15 -7.25 -41.22
CA ASP A 27 7.37 -6.47 -41.52
C ASP A 27 8.59 -6.85 -40.66
N ILE A 28 8.48 -7.90 -39.82
CA ILE A 28 9.57 -8.35 -38.93
C ILE A 28 9.96 -9.81 -39.20
N ILE A 29 9.89 -10.25 -40.46
CA ILE A 29 10.44 -11.56 -40.87
C ILE A 29 11.44 -11.31 -42.00
N GLY A 30 12.64 -10.84 -41.65
CA GLY A 30 13.64 -10.53 -42.68
C GLY A 30 15.03 -10.11 -42.22
N LEU A 31 15.42 -10.27 -40.95
CA LEU A 31 16.79 -9.96 -40.51
C LEU A 31 17.49 -11.21 -39.98
N LYS A 32 18.50 -11.67 -40.74
CA LYS A 32 19.38 -12.79 -40.39
C LYS A 32 20.16 -12.49 -39.09
N PRO A 33 20.45 -13.51 -38.27
CA PRO A 33 21.24 -13.34 -37.06
C PRO A 33 22.72 -13.25 -37.42
N THR A 34 23.27 -12.05 -37.49
CA THR A 34 24.72 -11.87 -37.53
C THR A 34 25.10 -10.59 -36.80
N GLN A 35 26.07 -10.73 -35.90
CA GLN A 35 26.71 -9.70 -35.08
C GLN A 35 25.86 -9.19 -33.92
N ILE A 36 25.95 -9.88 -32.78
CA ILE A 36 25.82 -9.22 -31.48
C ILE A 36 27.02 -8.27 -31.38
N GLN A 37 26.91 -7.08 -32.01
CA GLN A 37 27.71 -5.94 -31.59
C GLN A 37 27.33 -5.72 -30.12
N GLN A 38 28.33 -5.76 -29.25
CA GLN A 38 28.18 -5.28 -27.88
C GLN A 38 27.57 -3.88 -27.96
N LEU A 39 26.29 -3.77 -27.60
CA LEU A 39 25.61 -2.49 -27.51
C LEU A 39 26.44 -1.63 -26.56
N PRO A 40 26.87 -0.43 -26.97
CA PRO A 40 27.61 0.46 -26.08
C PRO A 40 26.74 0.70 -24.84
N SER A 41 27.37 0.73 -23.66
CA SER A 41 26.73 1.10 -22.41
C SER A 41 26.16 2.51 -22.57
N TYR A 42 24.91 2.62 -22.98
CA TYR A 42 24.25 3.90 -23.08
C TYR A 42 24.02 4.39 -21.65
N SER A 43 24.84 5.35 -21.22
CA SER A 43 24.49 6.30 -20.18
C SER A 43 23.04 6.73 -20.45
N ILE A 44 22.13 6.43 -19.52
CA ILE A 44 20.71 6.68 -19.70
C ILE A 44 20.53 8.16 -20.09
N ASN A 45 20.03 8.36 -21.32
CA ASN A 45 20.04 9.63 -22.01
C ASN A 45 19.17 10.65 -21.24
N PHE A 46 19.77 11.69 -20.63
CA PHE A 46 19.11 12.62 -19.70
C PHE A 46 17.80 13.25 -20.23
N ARG A 47 17.64 13.38 -21.56
CA ARG A 47 16.40 13.88 -22.19
C ARG A 47 15.21 12.94 -22.01
N SER A 48 15.40 11.61 -22.04
CA SER A 48 14.30 10.64 -21.96
C SER A 48 13.69 10.57 -20.56
N LEU A 49 14.50 10.76 -19.51
CA LEU A 49 14.00 10.75 -18.12
C LEU A 49 13.16 11.96 -17.78
N ARG A 50 13.56 13.17 -18.19
CA ARG A 50 12.75 14.37 -17.97
C ARG A 50 11.44 14.33 -18.76
N GLN A 51 11.46 13.72 -19.95
CA GLN A 51 10.25 13.45 -20.74
C GLN A 51 9.37 12.35 -20.12
N ARG A 52 9.96 11.34 -19.48
CA ARG A 52 9.24 10.19 -18.89
C ARG A 52 8.68 10.48 -17.49
N TYR A 53 9.37 11.30 -16.70
CA TYR A 53 9.04 11.56 -15.30
C TYR A 53 8.62 13.02 -15.01
N GLY A 54 8.74 13.92 -15.98
CA GLY A 54 8.21 15.28 -15.89
C GLY A 54 9.01 16.20 -14.95
N LEU A 55 8.30 16.94 -14.10
CA LEU A 55 8.86 17.84 -13.09
C LEU A 55 9.62 17.04 -12.02
N ILE A 56 10.69 17.63 -11.49
CA ILE A 56 11.41 17.07 -10.34
C ILE A 56 10.42 16.97 -9.18
N GLN A 57 10.24 15.77 -8.64
CA GLN A 57 9.43 15.56 -7.45
C GLN A 57 10.22 15.94 -6.21
N ASP A 58 9.56 16.53 -5.22
CA ASP A 58 10.20 16.90 -3.95
C ASP A 58 10.49 15.68 -3.07
N GLN A 59 9.74 14.59 -3.25
CA GLN A 59 9.83 13.36 -2.45
C GLN A 59 9.64 12.13 -3.33
N TYR A 60 10.23 11.00 -2.92
CA TYR A 60 9.97 9.73 -3.58
C TYR A 60 8.53 9.26 -3.32
N PRO A 61 7.96 8.39 -4.17
CA PRO A 61 6.75 7.67 -3.79
C PRO A 61 7.01 6.69 -2.63
N LEU A 62 5.98 6.36 -1.86
CA LEU A 62 6.05 5.37 -0.78
C LEU A 62 5.16 4.16 -1.09
N PRO A 63 5.49 2.97 -0.54
CA PRO A 63 4.53 1.87 -0.47
C PRO A 63 3.26 2.28 0.29
N LEU A 64 2.10 1.74 -0.09
CA LEU A 64 0.80 2.11 0.49
C LEU A 64 0.77 1.96 2.01
N LYS A 65 1.42 0.90 2.55
CA LYS A 65 1.54 0.69 4.00
C LYS A 65 2.27 1.83 4.73
N PHE A 66 3.29 2.43 4.11
CA PHE A 66 4.03 3.55 4.68
C PHE A 66 3.24 4.86 4.56
N GLU A 67 2.49 5.04 3.47
CA GLU A 67 1.55 6.17 3.35
C GLU A 67 0.44 6.10 4.40
N GLN A 68 -0.13 4.91 4.65
CA GLN A 68 -1.11 4.69 5.71
C GLN A 68 -0.54 4.99 7.09
N LEU A 69 0.72 4.64 7.34
CA LEU A 69 1.41 4.93 8.59
C LEU A 69 1.55 6.45 8.83
N LEU A 70 1.94 7.20 7.80
CA LEU A 70 2.00 8.67 7.85
C LEU A 70 0.62 9.30 8.03
N GLN A 71 -0.41 8.75 7.39
CA GLN A 71 -1.78 9.22 7.56
C GLN A 71 -2.30 8.98 8.99
N THR A 72 -1.94 7.85 9.60
CA THR A 72 -2.22 7.57 11.01
C THR A 72 -1.53 8.58 11.92
N MET A 73 -0.24 8.85 11.69
CA MET A 73 0.50 9.89 12.41
C MET A 73 -0.20 11.25 12.30
N LYS A 74 -0.52 11.69 11.07
CA LYS A 74 -1.22 12.95 10.80
C LYS A 74 -2.54 13.05 11.56
N THR A 75 -3.29 11.95 11.62
CA THR A 75 -4.58 11.88 12.34
C THR A 75 -4.38 12.01 13.86
N ILE A 76 -3.34 11.39 14.41
CA ILE A 76 -2.97 11.50 15.84
C ILE A 76 -2.62 12.96 16.14
N GLU A 77 -1.67 13.54 15.41
CA GLU A 77 -1.21 14.92 15.63
C GLU A 77 -2.37 15.93 15.50
N GLN A 78 -3.22 15.79 14.47
CA GLN A 78 -4.40 16.64 14.30
C GLN A 78 -5.40 16.49 15.45
N THR A 79 -5.63 15.26 15.92
CA THR A 79 -6.55 15.00 17.03
C THR A 79 -6.01 15.61 18.33
N TYR A 80 -4.70 15.51 18.56
CA TYR A 80 -4.05 16.13 19.69
C TYR A 80 -4.13 17.65 19.63
N TRP A 81 -3.83 18.25 18.47
CA TRP A 81 -3.96 19.69 18.26
C TRP A 81 -5.38 20.20 18.55
N LYS A 82 -6.40 19.46 18.10
CA LYS A 82 -7.80 19.79 18.33
C LYS A 82 -8.20 19.70 19.80
N LYS A 83 -7.82 18.62 20.48
CA LYS A 83 -8.31 18.30 21.84
C LYS A 83 -7.43 18.83 22.95
N LYS A 84 -6.14 19.08 22.68
CA LYS A 84 -5.10 19.44 23.65
C LYS A 84 -5.06 18.49 24.86
N LYS A 85 -5.35 17.21 24.64
CA LYS A 85 -5.44 16.15 25.65
C LYS A 85 -4.84 14.85 25.11
N PRO A 86 -4.37 13.93 25.98
CA PRO A 86 -3.94 12.61 25.58
C PRO A 86 -4.99 11.90 24.70
N ILE A 87 -4.52 11.16 23.71
CA ILE A 87 -5.38 10.40 22.79
C ILE A 87 -5.56 9.00 23.35
N ILE A 88 -6.81 8.56 23.46
CA ILE A 88 -7.16 7.26 24.05
C ILE A 88 -7.70 6.35 22.95
N TYR A 89 -7.09 5.17 22.81
CA TYR A 89 -7.57 4.10 21.95
C TYR A 89 -7.86 2.85 22.76
N GLU A 90 -9.10 2.37 22.71
CA GLU A 90 -9.46 1.07 23.27
C GLU A 90 -8.80 -0.06 22.46
N ILE A 91 -8.14 -1.00 23.15
CA ILE A 91 -7.33 -2.05 22.53
C ILE A 91 -8.17 -2.93 21.59
N LYS A 92 -9.35 -3.37 22.04
CA LYS A 92 -10.20 -4.29 21.27
C LYS A 92 -10.67 -3.70 19.93
N THR A 93 -10.97 -2.41 19.89
CA THR A 93 -11.56 -1.75 18.73
C THR A 93 -10.52 -1.07 17.84
N ASN A 94 -9.33 -0.76 18.38
CA ASN A 94 -8.28 0.00 17.68
C ASN A 94 -6.95 -0.73 17.57
N ALA A 95 -6.94 -2.06 17.73
CA ALA A 95 -5.76 -2.93 17.64
C ALA A 95 -4.81 -2.58 16.49
N PHE A 96 -5.32 -2.41 15.25
CA PHE A 96 -4.50 -2.03 14.10
C PHE A 96 -3.85 -0.65 14.23
N LYS A 97 -4.57 0.36 14.74
CA LYS A 97 -3.96 1.69 14.97
C LYS A 97 -2.86 1.61 16.02
N ILE A 98 -3.09 0.85 17.08
CA ILE A 98 -2.12 0.64 18.16
C ILE A 98 -0.85 -0.02 17.61
N LEU A 99 -0.97 -1.01 16.71
CA LEU A 99 0.17 -1.57 15.99
C LEU A 99 0.92 -0.52 15.17
N GLN A 100 0.19 0.29 14.40
CA GLN A 100 0.79 1.39 13.62
C GLN A 100 1.52 2.40 14.52
N ILE A 101 1.00 2.69 15.70
CA ILE A 101 1.69 3.53 16.68
C ILE A 101 2.98 2.85 17.16
N GLY A 102 2.96 1.54 17.39
CA GLY A 102 4.17 0.76 17.66
C GLY A 102 5.18 0.82 16.51
N GLN A 103 4.73 0.83 15.25
CA GLN A 103 5.60 1.00 14.07
C GLN A 103 6.21 2.41 14.03
N LEU A 104 5.43 3.45 14.34
CA LEU A 104 5.94 4.82 14.46
C LEU A 104 7.01 4.93 15.55
N LEU A 105 6.79 4.32 16.71
CA LEU A 105 7.76 4.28 17.80
C LEU A 105 9.04 3.49 17.46
N LYS A 106 8.92 2.47 16.60
CA LYS A 106 10.10 1.78 16.08
C LYS A 106 10.98 2.71 15.25
N LEU A 107 10.39 3.61 14.48
CA LEU A 107 11.11 4.62 13.70
C LEU A 107 11.64 5.74 14.60
N ASP A 108 10.91 6.10 15.64
CA ASP A 108 11.25 7.18 16.55
C ASP A 108 10.67 6.94 17.96
N GLN A 109 11.53 6.47 18.87
CA GLN A 109 11.11 6.08 20.23
C GLN A 109 10.64 7.28 21.06
N GLU A 110 11.12 8.48 20.74
CA GLU A 110 10.79 9.70 21.45
C GLU A 110 9.52 10.36 20.91
N LEU A 111 8.87 9.79 19.89
CA LEU A 111 7.72 10.42 19.25
C LEU A 111 6.51 10.55 20.18
N TYR A 112 6.19 9.48 20.92
CA TYR A 112 5.03 9.43 21.81
C TYR A 112 5.38 8.76 23.14
N GLN A 113 4.91 9.33 24.24
CA GLN A 113 4.76 8.60 25.48
C GLN A 113 3.48 7.75 25.43
N ILE A 114 3.63 6.45 25.67
CA ILE A 114 2.51 5.51 25.79
C ILE A 114 2.27 5.18 27.25
N LYS A 115 1.01 5.25 27.69
CA LYS A 115 0.54 4.74 28.98
C LYS A 115 -0.60 3.77 28.77
N ILE A 116 -0.63 2.70 29.55
CA ILE A 116 -1.75 1.74 29.52
C ILE A 116 -2.66 2.05 30.69
N VAL A 117 -3.94 2.21 30.38
CA VAL A 117 -4.97 2.46 31.38
C VAL A 117 -6.10 1.49 31.10
N GLU A 118 -6.24 0.52 32.00
CA GLU A 118 -7.21 -0.58 31.89
C GLU A 118 -7.11 -1.34 30.55
N LYS A 119 -8.11 -1.18 29.68
CA LYS A 119 -8.22 -1.82 28.35
C LYS A 119 -7.91 -0.86 27.20
N SER A 120 -7.25 0.25 27.50
CA SER A 120 -6.93 1.31 26.55
C SER A 120 -5.46 1.72 26.57
N VAL A 121 -5.01 2.22 25.43
CA VAL A 121 -3.71 2.85 25.25
C VAL A 121 -3.90 4.36 25.19
N GLN A 122 -3.23 5.09 26.08
CA GLN A 122 -3.12 6.53 26.06
C GLN A 122 -1.83 6.95 25.37
N ILE A 123 -1.94 7.91 24.46
CA ILE A 123 -0.85 8.42 23.64
C ILE A 123 -0.70 9.91 23.90
N ILE A 124 0.52 10.30 24.23
CA ILE A 124 0.89 11.68 24.53
C ILE A 124 2.05 12.03 23.61
N PRO A 125 1.87 12.95 22.65
CA PRO A 125 2.98 13.53 21.89
C PRO A 125 4.00 14.17 22.83
N ASN A 126 5.25 13.72 22.75
CA ASN A 126 6.34 14.28 23.54
C ASN A 126 6.75 15.66 23.01
N ASP A 127 7.27 16.50 23.90
CA ASP A 127 7.89 17.79 23.57
C ASP A 127 6.98 18.76 22.79
N ILE A 128 5.66 18.66 23.00
CA ILE A 128 4.70 19.59 22.40
C ILE A 128 4.26 20.63 23.44
N PRO A 129 4.70 21.89 23.33
CA PRO A 129 4.28 22.95 24.24
C PRO A 129 2.83 23.34 23.93
N ILE A 130 1.87 22.73 24.65
CA ILE A 130 0.42 22.93 24.46
C ILE A 130 0.02 24.42 24.51
N GLU A 131 0.71 25.19 25.37
CA GLU A 131 0.50 26.62 25.57
C GLU A 131 0.83 27.44 24.31
N ASN A 132 1.82 27.01 23.54
CA ASN A 132 2.30 27.69 22.34
C ASN A 132 1.64 27.18 21.05
N LEU A 133 0.72 26.20 21.14
CA LEU A 133 0.01 25.71 19.98
C LEU A 133 -1.05 26.73 19.52
N PRO A 134 -1.08 27.07 18.21
CA PRO A 134 -2.11 27.94 17.65
C PRO A 134 -3.50 27.35 17.87
N SER A 135 -4.52 28.19 17.83
CA SER A 135 -5.91 27.73 17.89
C SER A 135 -6.20 26.75 16.75
N PHE A 136 -6.97 25.69 17.05
CA PHE A 136 -7.32 24.70 16.05
C PHE A 136 -8.18 25.32 14.95
N GLN A 137 -7.77 25.14 13.70
CA GLN A 137 -8.50 25.61 12.52
C GLN A 137 -9.05 24.40 11.74
N PRO A 138 -10.39 24.21 11.68
CA PRO A 138 -11.00 23.03 11.06
C PRO A 138 -10.68 22.82 9.57
N PHE A 139 -10.36 23.90 8.86
CA PHE A 139 -10.07 23.90 7.41
C PHE A 139 -8.62 24.25 7.09
N ALA A 140 -7.72 24.24 8.08
CA ALA A 140 -6.31 24.45 7.81
C ALA A 140 -5.79 23.32 6.90
N GLN A 141 -5.16 23.70 5.80
CA GLN A 141 -4.55 22.75 4.86
C GLN A 141 -3.28 22.10 5.44
N GLN A 142 -2.63 22.78 6.38
CA GLN A 142 -1.37 22.36 7.01
C GLN A 142 -1.54 22.29 8.52
N LEU A 143 -0.86 21.33 9.14
CA LEU A 143 -0.73 21.28 10.59
C LEU A 143 0.25 22.37 11.06
N PRO A 144 0.22 22.73 12.35
CA PRO A 144 1.25 23.56 12.95
C PRO A 144 2.65 23.00 12.66
N SER A 145 3.63 23.89 12.48
CA SER A 145 4.99 23.55 12.05
C SER A 145 5.65 22.45 12.89
N ILE A 146 5.41 22.42 14.21
CA ILE A 146 5.92 21.38 15.09
C ILE A 146 5.46 19.97 14.66
N PHE A 147 4.20 19.83 14.25
CA PHE A 147 3.64 18.56 13.80
C PHE A 147 4.11 18.22 12.38
N GLU A 148 4.17 19.21 11.47
CA GLU A 148 4.71 19.00 10.12
C GLU A 148 6.16 18.54 10.17
N ASN A 149 7.01 19.16 11.01
CA ASN A 149 8.40 18.76 11.18
C ASN A 149 8.55 17.32 11.68
N ARG A 150 7.70 16.90 12.63
CA ARG A 150 7.65 15.51 13.11
C ARG A 150 7.25 14.55 11.99
N ILE A 151 6.23 14.88 11.21
CA ILE A 151 5.79 14.07 10.06
C ILE A 151 6.90 13.99 9.01
N THR A 152 7.57 15.09 8.68
CA THR A 152 8.71 15.13 7.76
C THR A 152 9.87 14.27 8.26
N SER A 153 10.17 14.30 9.56
CA SER A 153 11.19 13.43 10.17
C SER A 153 10.89 11.95 9.95
N ILE A 154 9.66 11.51 10.24
CA ILE A 154 9.22 10.12 9.99
C ILE A 154 9.23 9.79 8.50
N ARG A 155 8.72 10.69 7.65
CA ARG A 155 8.74 10.55 6.19
C ARG A 155 10.15 10.30 5.65
N ASN A 156 11.15 11.03 6.14
CA ASN A 156 12.54 10.86 5.75
C ASN A 156 13.11 9.50 6.19
N LYS A 157 12.74 9.02 7.38
CA LYS A 157 13.11 7.67 7.85
C LYS A 157 12.52 6.57 6.96
N LEU A 158 11.25 6.73 6.56
CA LEU A 158 10.58 5.81 5.62
C LEU A 158 11.23 5.83 4.23
N ASP A 159 11.57 7.02 3.71
CA ASP A 159 12.29 7.14 2.43
C ASP A 159 13.61 6.38 2.45
N LYS A 160 14.37 6.54 3.53
CA LYS A 160 15.65 5.85 3.68
C LYS A 160 15.50 4.32 3.63
N LEU A 161 14.43 3.78 4.24
CA LEU A 161 14.15 2.34 4.19
C LEU A 161 13.84 1.87 2.77
N VAL A 162 13.02 2.60 2.02
CA VAL A 162 12.69 2.24 0.64
C VAL A 162 13.91 2.36 -0.26
N GLN A 163 14.68 3.44 -0.13
CA GLN A 163 15.91 3.66 -0.89
C GLN A 163 16.92 2.53 -0.67
N GLN A 164 17.11 2.04 0.56
CA GLN A 164 18.00 0.92 0.83
C GLN A 164 17.59 -0.37 0.10
N VAL A 165 16.28 -0.62 -0.04
CA VAL A 165 15.78 -1.78 -0.78
C VAL A 165 15.93 -1.56 -2.29
N HIS A 166 15.67 -0.34 -2.76
CA HIS A 166 15.82 0.03 -4.16
C HIS A 166 17.28 -0.06 -4.62
N GLU A 167 18.24 0.42 -3.82
CA GLU A 167 19.68 0.31 -4.12
C GLU A 167 20.11 -1.16 -4.26
N LYS A 168 19.71 -2.02 -3.31
CA LYS A 168 19.97 -3.47 -3.40
C LYS A 168 19.35 -4.08 -4.66
N TYR A 169 18.15 -3.64 -5.04
CA TYR A 169 17.49 -4.10 -6.26
C TYR A 169 18.27 -3.70 -7.51
N LEU A 170 18.77 -2.44 -7.58
CA LEU A 170 19.59 -1.97 -8.69
C LEU A 170 20.86 -2.83 -8.86
N ASP A 171 21.50 -3.19 -7.75
CA ASP A 171 22.68 -4.06 -7.77
C ASP A 171 22.34 -5.45 -8.33
N VAL A 172 21.20 -6.04 -7.93
CA VAL A 172 20.75 -7.36 -8.42
C VAL A 172 20.49 -7.36 -9.93
N ILE A 173 19.99 -6.26 -10.48
CA ILE A 173 19.70 -6.15 -11.92
C ILE A 173 20.86 -5.53 -12.74
N ASN A 174 22.02 -5.30 -12.12
CA ASN A 174 23.19 -4.63 -12.71
C ASN A 174 22.85 -3.25 -13.32
N GLN A 175 22.08 -2.43 -12.60
CA GLN A 175 21.68 -1.07 -12.99
C GLN A 175 22.09 -0.01 -11.94
N SER A 176 23.20 -0.22 -11.24
CA SER A 176 23.66 0.68 -10.17
C SER A 176 23.88 2.14 -10.65
N ASP A 177 24.19 2.34 -11.93
CA ASP A 177 24.32 3.66 -12.57
C ASP A 177 23.02 4.49 -12.49
N PHE A 178 21.85 3.84 -12.35
CA PHE A 178 20.57 4.54 -12.20
C PHE A 178 20.47 5.30 -10.86
N LYS A 179 21.31 5.00 -9.87
CA LYS A 179 21.26 5.61 -8.53
C LYS A 179 21.40 7.14 -8.58
N GLU A 180 22.24 7.67 -9.46
CA GLU A 180 22.42 9.13 -9.62
C GLU A 180 21.10 9.78 -10.09
N GLN A 181 20.44 9.15 -11.05
CA GLN A 181 19.19 9.62 -11.65
C GLN A 181 18.02 9.50 -10.67
N SER A 182 17.95 8.36 -9.97
CA SER A 182 17.00 8.15 -8.89
C SER A 182 17.08 9.27 -7.86
N THR A 183 18.30 9.62 -7.42
CA THR A 183 18.55 10.67 -6.43
C THR A 183 18.13 12.06 -6.91
N LYS A 184 18.44 12.38 -8.17
CA LYS A 184 18.19 13.68 -8.78
C LYS A 184 16.70 13.94 -9.06
N PHE A 185 16.00 12.93 -9.54
CA PHE A 185 14.60 13.04 -9.96
C PHE A 185 13.60 12.50 -8.92
N LYS A 186 14.08 11.89 -7.84
CA LYS A 186 13.28 11.23 -6.79
C LYS A 186 12.36 10.13 -7.35
N VAL A 187 12.91 9.31 -8.24
CA VAL A 187 12.18 8.22 -8.91
C VAL A 187 12.82 6.86 -8.65
N TYR A 188 12.01 5.81 -8.58
CA TYR A 188 12.51 4.44 -8.57
C TYR A 188 12.68 3.91 -9.99
N TYR A 189 13.45 2.83 -10.09
CA TYR A 189 13.62 2.14 -11.36
C TYR A 189 12.27 1.59 -11.86
N PRO A 190 11.95 1.65 -13.17
CA PRO A 190 10.61 1.31 -13.68
C PRO A 190 10.04 -0.04 -13.24
N THR A 191 10.90 -1.04 -13.08
CA THR A 191 10.50 -2.41 -12.70
C THR A 191 10.65 -2.69 -11.20
N PHE A 192 11.04 -1.69 -10.40
CA PHE A 192 11.11 -1.83 -8.95
C PHE A 192 9.70 -1.87 -8.37
N ASP A 193 9.35 -3.01 -7.76
CA ASP A 193 8.09 -3.15 -7.05
C ASP A 193 8.24 -2.66 -5.61
N LEU A 194 7.51 -1.59 -5.27
CA LEU A 194 7.48 -1.01 -3.92
C LEU A 194 6.99 -2.01 -2.85
N ASN A 195 6.28 -3.06 -3.26
CA ASN A 195 5.81 -4.12 -2.37
C ASN A 195 6.95 -5.02 -1.85
N LEU A 196 8.15 -4.94 -2.46
CA LEU A 196 9.34 -5.65 -2.00
C LEU A 196 9.92 -5.05 -0.71
N VAL A 197 9.57 -3.81 -0.38
CA VAL A 197 10.02 -3.17 0.86
C VAL A 197 9.42 -3.93 2.05
N PRO A 198 10.23 -4.39 3.02
CA PRO A 198 9.70 -5.12 4.17
C PRO A 198 8.83 -4.20 5.04
N ASP A 199 7.93 -4.82 5.80
CA ASP A 199 7.12 -4.10 6.77
C ASP A 199 7.95 -3.68 8.00
N ILE A 200 7.46 -2.66 8.71
CA ILE A 200 8.11 -2.19 9.95
C ILE A 200 7.59 -3.02 11.10
N ILE A 201 8.52 -3.60 11.85
CA ILE A 201 8.17 -4.34 13.06
C ILE A 201 7.79 -3.37 14.17
N PRO A 202 6.54 -3.40 14.68
CA PRO A 202 6.13 -2.56 15.80
C PRO A 202 7.09 -2.72 16.97
N GLN A 203 7.37 -1.62 17.66
CA GLN A 203 7.98 -1.72 18.98
C GLN A 203 7.09 -2.58 19.87
N GLN A 204 7.71 -3.52 20.59
CA GLN A 204 6.98 -4.41 21.48
C GLN A 204 6.24 -3.59 22.53
N LEU A 205 4.92 -3.72 22.53
CA LEU A 205 4.08 -3.17 23.56
C LEU A 205 4.13 -4.12 24.76
N PRO A 206 3.92 -3.63 25.99
CA PRO A 206 4.01 -4.48 27.19
C PRO A 206 2.82 -5.45 27.33
N PHE A 207 2.06 -5.67 26.26
CA PHE A 207 0.95 -6.60 26.16
C PHE A 207 0.80 -7.10 24.71
N GLN A 208 0.27 -8.30 24.57
CA GLN A 208 -0.02 -8.90 23.27
C GLN A 208 -1.41 -8.46 22.79
N ILE A 209 -1.52 -7.99 21.54
CA ILE A 209 -2.79 -7.53 20.96
C ILE A 209 -3.60 -8.70 20.37
N TYR A 210 -2.92 -9.69 19.79
CA TYR A 210 -3.53 -10.82 19.10
C TYR A 210 -2.97 -12.14 19.63
N SER A 211 -3.84 -13.15 19.80
CA SER A 211 -3.41 -14.46 20.29
C SER A 211 -2.71 -15.31 19.23
N GLU A 212 -1.99 -16.34 19.67
CA GLU A 212 -1.36 -17.31 18.77
C GLU A 212 -2.39 -18.08 17.92
N GLU A 213 -3.55 -18.42 18.49
CA GLU A 213 -4.65 -19.03 17.74
C GLU A 213 -5.12 -18.16 16.58
N GLN A 214 -5.25 -16.85 16.80
CA GLN A 214 -5.62 -15.89 15.75
C GLN A 214 -4.55 -15.83 14.66
N ARG A 215 -3.28 -15.92 15.03
CA ARG A 215 -2.17 -15.99 14.08
C ARG A 215 -2.29 -17.20 13.16
N ILE A 216 -2.53 -18.38 13.74
CA ILE A 216 -2.66 -19.64 12.99
C ILE A 216 -3.86 -19.55 12.03
N GLN A 217 -5.00 -19.03 12.48
CA GLN A 217 -6.18 -18.85 11.64
C GLN A 217 -5.91 -17.89 10.46
N LEU A 218 -5.18 -16.80 10.70
CA LEU A 218 -4.79 -15.86 9.65
C LEU A 218 -3.78 -16.45 8.65
N GLN A 219 -2.84 -17.29 9.12
CA GLN A 219 -1.93 -18.04 8.25
C GLN A 219 -2.72 -18.96 7.31
N GLN A 220 -3.67 -19.73 7.85
CA GLN A 220 -4.54 -20.60 7.05
C GLN A 220 -5.35 -19.80 6.01
N ILE A 221 -5.84 -18.61 6.38
CA ILE A 221 -6.56 -17.73 5.44
C ILE A 221 -5.63 -17.29 4.29
N ILE A 222 -4.41 -16.85 4.58
CA ILE A 222 -3.42 -16.44 3.57
C ILE A 222 -3.11 -17.60 2.63
N GLU A 223 -2.81 -18.78 3.18
CA GLU A 223 -2.49 -19.99 2.41
C GLU A 223 -3.61 -20.38 1.47
N ASN A 224 -4.83 -20.53 1.98
CA ASN A 224 -5.99 -20.93 1.18
C ASN A 224 -6.35 -19.87 0.14
N THR A 225 -6.19 -18.57 0.46
CA THR A 225 -6.40 -17.48 -0.49
C THR A 225 -5.41 -17.60 -1.66
N ILE A 226 -4.11 -17.63 -1.39
CA ILE A 226 -3.09 -17.72 -2.45
C ILE A 226 -3.28 -18.97 -3.30
N GLN A 227 -3.51 -20.12 -2.67
CA GLN A 227 -3.77 -21.38 -3.38
C GLN A 227 -4.98 -21.29 -4.30
N TYR A 228 -6.08 -20.68 -3.85
CA TYR A 228 -7.29 -20.53 -4.66
C TYR A 228 -7.04 -19.72 -5.93
N PHE A 229 -6.45 -18.54 -5.79
CA PHE A 229 -6.19 -17.64 -6.92
C PHE A 229 -5.17 -18.24 -7.88
N ASN A 230 -4.13 -18.90 -7.38
CA ASN A 230 -3.16 -19.60 -8.21
C ASN A 230 -3.80 -20.76 -8.99
N LYS A 231 -4.59 -21.61 -8.34
CA LYS A 231 -5.28 -22.73 -8.99
C LYS A 231 -6.27 -22.26 -10.06
N ARG A 232 -6.95 -21.13 -9.84
CA ARG A 232 -7.89 -20.56 -10.81
C ARG A 232 -7.23 -19.62 -11.83
N THR A 233 -5.93 -19.37 -11.71
CA THR A 233 -5.16 -18.43 -12.54
C THR A 233 -5.68 -16.99 -12.59
N VAL A 234 -6.62 -16.62 -11.73
CA VAL A 234 -7.21 -15.26 -11.64
C VAL A 234 -6.45 -14.37 -10.65
N SER A 235 -6.64 -13.05 -10.75
CA SER A 235 -6.13 -12.07 -9.78
C SER A 235 -7.23 -11.34 -9.01
N PHE A 236 -8.51 -11.52 -9.38
CA PHE A 236 -9.65 -10.87 -8.75
C PHE A 236 -10.87 -11.80 -8.65
N MET A 237 -11.76 -11.53 -7.68
CA MET A 237 -13.06 -12.21 -7.54
C MET A 237 -14.03 -11.38 -6.69
N PHE A 238 -15.31 -11.78 -6.64
CA PHE A 238 -16.26 -11.19 -5.70
C PHE A 238 -15.95 -11.60 -4.25
N TYR A 239 -16.02 -10.64 -3.33
CA TYR A 239 -15.77 -10.83 -1.90
C TYR A 239 -16.60 -11.97 -1.28
N PRO A 240 -17.93 -12.10 -1.52
CA PRO A 240 -18.70 -13.23 -1.01
C PRO A 240 -18.17 -14.59 -1.47
N ASN A 241 -17.63 -14.68 -2.69
CA ASN A 241 -17.11 -15.94 -3.22
C ASN A 241 -15.83 -16.35 -2.50
N LEU A 242 -14.98 -15.39 -2.10
CA LEU A 242 -13.79 -15.68 -1.31
C LEU A 242 -14.19 -16.16 0.09
N ILE A 243 -15.10 -15.43 0.74
CA ILE A 243 -15.60 -15.79 2.08
C ILE A 243 -16.19 -17.20 2.08
N ASN A 244 -17.09 -17.50 1.14
CA ASN A 244 -17.69 -18.82 1.04
C ASN A 244 -16.64 -19.91 0.80
N TYR A 245 -15.66 -19.67 -0.08
CA TYR A 245 -14.57 -20.62 -0.29
C TYR A 245 -13.78 -20.87 0.99
N LEU A 246 -13.35 -19.82 1.70
CA LEU A 246 -12.56 -19.96 2.93
C LEU A 246 -13.34 -20.69 4.03
N LEU A 247 -14.65 -20.45 4.15
CA LEU A 247 -15.51 -21.16 5.11
C LEU A 247 -15.64 -22.67 4.79
N THR A 248 -15.39 -23.11 3.56
CA THR A 248 -15.31 -24.56 3.25
C THR A 248 -13.97 -25.19 3.63
N LYS A 249 -12.96 -24.38 4.00
CA LYS A 249 -11.59 -24.81 4.28
C LYS A 249 -11.18 -24.62 5.73
N ILE A 250 -11.77 -23.64 6.39
CA ILE A 250 -11.40 -23.22 7.73
C ILE A 250 -12.69 -23.17 8.57
N GLU A 251 -12.74 -23.96 9.63
CA GLU A 251 -13.88 -23.99 10.53
C GLU A 251 -13.94 -22.69 11.35
N MET A 252 -14.85 -21.81 10.94
CA MET A 252 -15.00 -20.47 11.51
C MET A 252 -16.39 -19.93 11.19
N ASN A 253 -16.93 -19.04 12.03
CA ASN A 253 -18.15 -18.33 11.67
C ASN A 253 -17.87 -17.22 10.62
N LYS A 254 -18.90 -16.88 9.85
CA LYS A 254 -18.79 -15.88 8.77
C LYS A 254 -18.30 -14.51 9.27
N ASP A 255 -18.81 -14.04 10.40
CA ASP A 255 -18.47 -12.71 10.92
C ASP A 255 -17.00 -12.60 11.32
N GLN A 256 -16.44 -13.66 11.89
CA GLN A 256 -15.03 -13.77 12.24
C GLN A 256 -14.16 -13.87 11.00
N MET A 257 -14.57 -14.63 9.99
CA MET A 257 -13.88 -14.70 8.69
C MET A 257 -13.80 -13.31 8.04
N GLU A 258 -14.93 -12.58 8.00
CA GLU A 258 -14.95 -11.22 7.48
C GLU A 258 -14.05 -10.27 8.27
N LYS A 259 -14.04 -10.37 9.62
CA LYS A 259 -13.15 -9.57 10.47
C LYS A 259 -11.68 -9.83 10.15
N TYR A 260 -11.28 -11.09 9.95
CA TYR A 260 -9.91 -11.43 9.61
C TYR A 260 -9.50 -11.02 8.21
N ILE A 261 -10.38 -11.16 7.22
CA ILE A 261 -10.09 -10.64 5.88
C ILE A 261 -9.94 -9.12 5.90
N GLN A 262 -10.83 -8.41 6.59
CA GLN A 262 -10.70 -6.96 6.75
C GLN A 262 -9.44 -6.56 7.52
N PHE A 263 -9.01 -7.37 8.49
CA PHE A 263 -7.75 -7.18 9.18
C PHE A 263 -6.56 -7.34 8.21
N LEU A 264 -6.50 -8.44 7.45
CA LEU A 264 -5.46 -8.69 6.44
C LEU A 264 -5.37 -7.57 5.42
N MET A 265 -6.50 -7.07 4.93
CA MET A 265 -6.54 -5.92 4.03
C MET A 265 -5.93 -4.64 4.63
N LYS A 266 -5.97 -4.48 5.96
CA LYS A 266 -5.39 -3.33 6.65
C LYS A 266 -3.91 -3.52 6.91
N VAL A 267 -3.49 -4.70 7.36
CA VAL A 267 -2.08 -4.97 7.69
C VAL A 267 -1.23 -5.31 6.48
N GLN A 268 -1.82 -5.86 5.42
CA GLN A 268 -1.16 -6.25 4.19
C GLN A 268 -1.93 -5.70 2.98
N PRO A 269 -2.07 -4.37 2.87
CA PRO A 269 -2.82 -3.77 1.77
C PRO A 269 -2.18 -4.07 0.41
N ASP A 270 -0.88 -4.36 0.35
CA ASP A 270 -0.19 -4.72 -0.89
C ASP A 270 -0.51 -6.15 -1.35
N PHE A 271 -0.99 -7.01 -0.45
CA PHE A 271 -1.40 -8.38 -0.74
C PHE A 271 -2.86 -8.46 -1.18
N LEU A 272 -3.77 -7.84 -0.43
CA LEU A 272 -5.21 -8.02 -0.56
C LEU A 272 -5.95 -6.67 -0.54
N GLN A 273 -6.64 -6.34 -1.65
CA GLN A 273 -7.31 -5.05 -1.84
C GLN A 273 -8.76 -5.19 -2.31
N ILE A 274 -9.61 -4.21 -2.00
CA ILE A 274 -10.93 -4.06 -2.64
C ILE A 274 -10.83 -2.95 -3.67
N THR A 275 -11.08 -3.28 -4.95
CA THR A 275 -10.87 -2.35 -6.07
C THR A 275 -12.01 -1.34 -6.24
N ASN A 276 -13.19 -1.60 -5.67
CA ASN A 276 -14.39 -0.74 -5.80
C ASN A 276 -14.86 -0.11 -4.48
N GLN A 277 -13.99 -0.04 -3.46
CA GLN A 277 -14.37 0.35 -2.08
C GLN A 277 -15.06 1.72 -1.97
N LYS A 278 -14.75 2.67 -2.86
CA LYS A 278 -15.36 4.02 -2.88
C LYS A 278 -16.67 4.10 -3.67
N LYS A 279 -16.97 3.15 -4.55
CA LYS A 279 -18.12 3.23 -5.47
C LYS A 279 -19.37 2.53 -4.94
N GLU A 280 -19.24 1.51 -4.10
CA GLU A 280 -20.39 0.72 -3.66
C GLU A 280 -20.33 0.36 -2.16
N GLN A 281 -21.35 0.77 -1.41
CA GLN A 281 -21.48 0.48 0.02
C GLN A 281 -21.82 -1.00 0.31
N LEU A 282 -22.34 -1.73 -0.68
CA LEU A 282 -22.80 -3.11 -0.52
C LEU A 282 -21.66 -4.11 -0.70
N LYS A 283 -21.27 -4.80 0.40
CA LYS A 283 -20.23 -5.86 0.41
C LYS A 283 -20.44 -6.95 -0.65
N ALA A 284 -21.69 -7.24 -1.00
CA ALA A 284 -22.04 -8.25 -2.00
C ALA A 284 -21.41 -7.99 -3.38
N LYS A 285 -21.10 -6.72 -3.67
CA LYS A 285 -20.51 -6.31 -4.94
C LYS A 285 -19.02 -6.00 -4.84
N TRP A 286 -18.41 -6.12 -3.66
CA TRP A 286 -16.99 -5.85 -3.51
C TRP A 286 -16.17 -6.82 -4.35
N ILE A 287 -15.23 -6.28 -5.11
CA ILE A 287 -14.27 -7.06 -5.88
C ILE A 287 -12.96 -7.04 -5.11
N ILE A 288 -12.52 -8.22 -4.70
CA ILE A 288 -11.24 -8.42 -4.03
C ILE A 288 -10.17 -8.80 -5.06
N GLN A 289 -9.01 -8.17 -4.96
CA GLN A 289 -7.86 -8.40 -5.82
C GLN A 289 -6.67 -8.84 -4.95
N ILE A 290 -5.88 -9.78 -5.46
CA ILE A 290 -4.59 -10.15 -4.87
C ILE A 290 -3.43 -9.68 -5.74
N ASN A 291 -2.29 -9.40 -5.11
CA ASN A 291 -1.02 -9.31 -5.82
C ASN A 291 -0.49 -10.73 -6.09
N LYS A 292 -0.50 -11.17 -7.36
CA LYS A 292 -0.03 -12.52 -7.77
C LYS A 292 1.46 -12.75 -7.54
N LEU A 293 2.25 -11.71 -7.30
CA LEU A 293 3.66 -11.84 -6.90
C LEU A 293 3.82 -12.20 -5.42
N SER A 294 2.73 -12.19 -4.64
CA SER A 294 2.74 -12.59 -3.23
C SER A 294 2.92 -14.10 -3.08
N THR A 295 3.98 -14.50 -2.36
CA THR A 295 4.17 -15.88 -1.95
C THR A 295 3.60 -16.12 -0.56
N VAL A 296 3.18 -17.35 -0.27
CA VAL A 296 2.71 -17.76 1.06
C VAL A 296 3.74 -17.41 2.14
N GLU A 297 5.00 -17.79 1.90
CA GLU A 297 6.10 -17.55 2.83
C GLU A 297 6.29 -16.07 3.14
N ASN A 298 6.32 -15.20 2.12
CA ASN A 298 6.46 -13.76 2.31
C ASN A 298 5.29 -13.19 3.11
N GLN A 299 4.06 -13.55 2.77
CA GLN A 299 2.87 -13.04 3.47
C GLN A 299 2.78 -13.55 4.91
N ILE A 300 3.15 -14.79 5.18
CA ILE A 300 3.24 -15.31 6.55
C ILE A 300 4.34 -14.60 7.34
N GLN A 301 5.51 -14.38 6.75
CA GLN A 301 6.62 -13.70 7.41
C GLN A 301 6.25 -12.25 7.76
N GLN A 302 5.57 -11.54 6.85
CA GLN A 302 5.02 -10.22 7.11
C GLN A 302 3.96 -10.25 8.22
N LEU A 303 3.13 -11.29 8.29
CA LEU A 303 2.11 -11.42 9.33
C LEU A 303 2.74 -11.54 10.72
N LYS A 304 3.86 -12.27 10.87
CA LYS A 304 4.52 -12.46 12.17
C LYS A 304 4.82 -11.14 12.88
N THR A 305 5.13 -10.10 12.12
CA THR A 305 5.34 -8.73 12.57
C THR A 305 4.27 -8.22 13.54
N TYR A 306 3.03 -8.70 13.44
CA TYR A 306 1.89 -8.20 14.19
C TYR A 306 1.52 -9.01 15.44
N PHE A 307 2.26 -10.09 15.73
CA PHE A 307 1.93 -11.06 16.80
C PHE A 307 3.05 -11.24 17.84
N TYR A 308 4.05 -10.34 17.84
CA TYR A 308 5.14 -10.27 18.83
C TYR A 308 4.85 -9.28 19.96
#